data_AF-H9UI30-F1
#
_entry.id   AF-H9UI30-F1
#
_cell.length_a   1.000
_cell.length_b   1.000
_cell.length_c   1.000
_cell.angle_alpha   90.00
_cell.angle_beta   90.00
_cell.angle_gamma   90.00
#
_symmetry.space_group_name_H-M   'P 1'
#
loop_
_entity.id
_entity.type
_entity.pdbx_description
1 polymer ?
#
loop_
_entity_poly.entity_id
_entity_poly.type
_entity_poly.pdbx_seq_one_letter_code
_entity_poly.pdbx_strand_id
1 'polypeptide(L)'
;MKRLRCAAAAAIVLLAAACATVPPSQQKDSVLQVLQMLEDGRGDELVLHSQTPFLLDAEIIEAESDVAELWRLLTSRGYRFPQPVVERIIPLGDADPGLFGDTMEVRVFFERYLPEDAAVAEVRSGDQQFRFIFADSIGGRRGLPVMYGWKGPL
;
A
#
# COMPACT_ATOMS: atom_id res chain seq x y z
N MET A 1 8.82 -43.60 27.59
CA MET A 1 8.28 -43.37 26.22
C MET A 1 7.13 -42.35 26.14
N LYS A 2 6.23 -42.23 27.13
CA LYS A 2 5.15 -41.20 27.11
C LYS A 2 5.66 -39.74 27.14
N ARG A 3 6.75 -39.47 27.86
CA ARG A 3 7.34 -38.12 27.99
C ARG A 3 7.98 -37.59 26.69
N LEU A 4 8.48 -38.47 25.82
CA LEU A 4 8.99 -38.07 24.49
C LEU A 4 7.86 -37.70 23.51
N ARG A 5 6.69 -38.32 23.63
CA ARG A 5 5.54 -38.04 22.74
C ARG A 5 4.90 -36.67 23.03
N CYS A 6 4.92 -36.21 24.28
CA CYS A 6 4.42 -34.88 24.65
C CYS A 6 5.36 -33.74 24.20
N ALA A 7 6.68 -33.97 24.20
CA ALA A 7 7.65 -32.97 23.77
C ALA A 7 7.57 -32.70 22.24
N ALA A 8 7.34 -33.74 21.43
CA ALA A 8 7.18 -33.59 19.99
C ALA A 8 5.90 -32.83 19.61
N ALA A 9 4.80 -33.04 20.35
CA ALA A 9 3.53 -32.34 20.11
C ALA A 9 3.62 -30.84 20.46
N ALA A 10 4.36 -30.47 21.51
CA ALA A 10 4.56 -29.07 21.89
C ALA A 10 5.44 -28.30 20.88
N ALA A 11 6.43 -28.96 20.27
CA ALA A 11 7.27 -28.34 19.25
C ALA A 11 6.50 -28.01 17.96
N ILE A 12 5.55 -28.86 17.56
CA ILE A 12 4.72 -28.66 16.35
C ILE A 12 3.74 -27.48 16.53
N VAL A 13 3.20 -27.28 17.75
CA VAL A 13 2.31 -26.14 18.05
C VAL A 13 3.07 -24.81 18.08
N LEU A 14 4.33 -24.80 18.55
CA LEU A 14 5.19 -23.60 18.51
C LEU A 14 5.64 -23.23 17.09
N LEU A 15 5.80 -24.22 16.20
CA LEU A 15 6.14 -23.99 14.78
C LEU A 15 4.95 -23.47 13.96
N ALA A 16 3.72 -23.79 14.34
CA ALA A 16 2.51 -23.26 13.69
C ALA A 16 2.18 -21.81 14.09
N ALA A 17 2.74 -21.30 15.20
CA ALA A 17 2.62 -19.89 15.59
C ALA A 17 3.60 -18.97 14.83
N ALA A 18 4.57 -19.54 14.10
CA ALA A 18 5.48 -18.81 13.22
C ALA A 18 4.91 -18.68 11.79
N CYS A 19 3.58 -18.69 11.63
CA CYS A 19 2.95 -18.17 10.42
C CYS A 19 3.38 -16.71 10.29
N ALA A 20 4.33 -16.44 9.41
CA ALA A 20 4.64 -15.09 8.98
C ALA A 20 3.33 -14.46 8.49
N THR A 21 2.78 -13.55 9.28
CA THR A 21 1.60 -12.77 8.88
C THR A 21 2.00 -11.95 7.67
N VAL A 22 1.35 -12.19 6.53
CA VAL A 22 1.56 -11.40 5.32
C VAL A 22 1.22 -9.93 5.64
N PRO A 23 2.08 -8.95 5.32
CA PRO A 23 1.81 -7.53 5.56
C PRO A 23 0.47 -7.07 4.94
N PRO A 24 -0.37 -6.26 5.62
CA PRO A 24 -1.53 -5.62 5.01
C PRO A 24 -1.28 -4.94 3.66
N SER A 25 -0.11 -4.36 3.43
CA SER A 25 0.30 -3.81 2.12
C SER A 25 0.31 -4.85 1.00
N GLN A 26 0.51 -6.12 1.36
CA GLN A 26 0.59 -7.27 0.46
C GLN A 26 -0.73 -8.06 0.38
N GLN A 27 -1.78 -7.60 1.07
CA GLN A 27 -3.11 -8.21 1.07
C GLN A 27 -4.08 -7.40 0.21
N LYS A 28 -4.66 -8.04 -0.81
CA LYS A 28 -5.61 -7.39 -1.75
C LYS A 28 -6.77 -6.72 -1.02
N ASP A 29 -7.37 -7.39 -0.04
CA ASP A 29 -8.55 -6.88 0.68
C ASP A 29 -8.22 -5.65 1.54
N SER A 30 -7.03 -5.59 2.12
CA SER A 30 -6.59 -4.44 2.92
C SER A 30 -6.29 -3.23 2.04
N VAL A 31 -5.62 -3.44 0.90
CA VAL A 31 -5.41 -2.41 -0.12
C VAL A 31 -6.75 -1.90 -0.66
N LEU A 32 -7.66 -2.81 -0.98
CA LEU A 32 -8.98 -2.47 -1.50
C LEU A 32 -9.78 -1.60 -0.52
N GLN A 33 -9.71 -1.88 0.78
CA GLN A 33 -10.37 -1.06 1.81
C GLN A 33 -9.89 0.38 1.82
N VAL A 34 -8.61 0.64 1.59
CA VAL A 34 -8.09 2.02 1.47
C VAL A 34 -8.57 2.67 0.17
N LEU A 35 -8.56 1.94 -0.95
CA LEU A 35 -9.06 2.43 -2.24
C LEU A 35 -10.56 2.71 -2.22
N GLN A 36 -11.34 1.97 -1.42
CA GLN A 36 -12.76 2.23 -1.20
C GLN A 36 -12.99 3.60 -0.54
N MET A 37 -12.05 4.10 0.26
CA MET A 37 -12.14 5.46 0.82
C MET A 37 -12.10 6.53 -0.28
N LEU A 38 -11.34 6.29 -1.35
CA LEU A 38 -11.30 7.17 -2.52
C LEU A 38 -12.59 7.09 -3.34
N GLU A 39 -13.16 5.89 -3.48
CA GLU A 39 -14.49 5.71 -4.06
C GLU A 39 -15.58 6.41 -3.23
N ASP A 40 -15.54 6.32 -1.91
CA ASP A 40 -16.52 6.92 -1.00
C ASP A 40 -16.34 8.45 -0.85
N GLY A 41 -15.25 9.01 -1.40
CA GLY A 41 -14.91 10.43 -1.26
C GLY A 41 -14.47 10.84 0.16
N ARG A 42 -13.93 9.89 0.94
CA ARG A 42 -13.48 10.08 2.33
C ARG A 42 -12.07 10.68 2.39
N GLY A 43 -11.94 11.89 1.85
CA GLY A 43 -10.66 12.59 1.69
C GLY A 43 -9.86 12.74 2.98
N ASP A 44 -10.51 13.12 4.08
CA ASP A 44 -9.85 13.29 5.38
C ASP A 44 -9.20 11.99 5.88
N GLU A 45 -9.82 10.84 5.57
CA GLU A 45 -9.25 9.54 5.94
C GLU A 45 -8.11 9.14 5.02
N LEU A 46 -8.16 9.50 3.74
CA LEU A 46 -7.04 9.32 2.82
C LEU A 46 -5.80 10.11 3.23
N VAL A 47 -5.96 11.31 3.82
CA VAL A 47 -4.84 12.05 4.41
C VAL A 47 -4.18 11.20 5.50
N LEU A 48 -4.97 10.58 6.38
CA LEU A 48 -4.46 9.70 7.44
C LEU A 48 -3.86 8.39 6.89
N HIS A 49 -4.26 7.97 5.69
CA HIS A 49 -3.73 6.81 4.99
C HIS A 49 -2.72 7.17 3.90
N SER A 50 -2.13 8.37 3.96
CA SER A 50 -1.02 8.76 3.09
C SER A 50 0.25 9.03 3.90
N GLN A 51 1.40 8.80 3.27
CA GLN A 51 2.71 9.10 3.83
C GLN A 51 3.42 10.14 2.97
N THR A 52 4.20 11.00 3.63
CA THR A 52 5.18 11.85 2.95
C THR A 52 6.61 11.30 3.15
N PRO A 53 7.49 11.44 2.15
CA PRO A 53 7.20 11.95 0.81
C PRO A 53 6.26 11.01 0.01
N PHE A 54 5.41 11.59 -0.84
CA PHE A 54 4.40 10.87 -1.62
C PHE A 54 4.72 10.95 -3.12
N LEU A 55 4.81 9.81 -3.80
CA LEU A 55 5.09 9.75 -5.24
C LEU A 55 3.80 9.82 -6.05
N LEU A 56 3.56 10.94 -6.73
CA LEU A 56 2.44 11.12 -7.64
C LEU A 56 2.95 11.09 -9.09
N ASP A 57 2.60 10.04 -9.83
CA ASP A 57 3.16 9.67 -11.13
C ASP A 57 4.69 9.52 -11.09
N ALA A 58 5.42 10.60 -11.35
CA ALA A 58 6.88 10.68 -11.30
C ALA A 58 7.38 11.89 -10.49
N GLU A 59 6.47 12.62 -9.84
CA GLU A 59 6.77 13.79 -9.01
C GLU A 59 6.64 13.44 -7.52
N ILE A 60 7.55 13.97 -6.71
CA ILE A 60 7.57 13.72 -5.27
C ILE A 60 6.94 14.91 -4.55
N ILE A 61 5.85 14.65 -3.84
CA ILE A 61 5.20 15.61 -2.93
C ILE A 61 5.83 15.43 -1.54
N GLU A 62 6.61 16.42 -1.10
CA GLU A 62 7.33 16.34 0.17
C GLU A 62 6.48 16.73 1.38
N ALA A 63 5.55 17.67 1.22
CA ALA A 63 4.81 18.28 2.33
C ALA A 63 3.46 17.60 2.61
N GLU A 64 3.15 17.36 3.88
CA GLU A 64 1.87 16.77 4.31
C GLU A 64 0.68 17.65 3.93
N SER A 65 0.87 18.98 3.93
CA SER A 65 -0.15 19.94 3.49
C SER A 65 -0.54 19.77 2.03
N ASP A 66 0.41 19.39 1.18
CA ASP A 66 0.19 19.28 -0.26
C ASP A 66 -0.50 17.96 -0.58
N VAL A 67 -0.17 16.89 0.14
CA VAL A 67 -0.93 15.62 0.09
C VAL A 67 -2.36 15.83 0.61
N ALA A 68 -2.54 16.60 1.69
CA ALA A 68 -3.87 16.94 2.18
C ALA A 68 -4.68 17.75 1.16
N GLU A 69 -4.04 18.73 0.52
CA GLU A 69 -4.65 19.55 -0.51
C GLU A 69 -5.00 18.72 -1.76
N LEU A 70 -4.16 17.77 -2.18
CA LEU A 70 -4.45 16.82 -3.26
C LEU A 70 -5.77 16.08 -3.00
N TRP A 71 -5.92 15.45 -1.82
CA TRP A 71 -7.14 14.71 -1.50
C TRP A 71 -8.37 15.62 -1.40
N ARG A 72 -8.22 16.79 -0.79
CA ARG A 72 -9.29 17.80 -0.72
C ARG A 72 -9.75 18.25 -2.10
N LEU A 73 -8.81 18.49 -3.02
CA LEU A 73 -9.09 18.92 -4.39
C LEU A 73 -9.77 17.83 -5.22
N LEU A 74 -9.38 16.58 -5.07
CA LEU A 74 -10.01 15.45 -5.76
C LEU A 74 -11.44 15.25 -5.26
N THR A 75 -11.61 15.14 -3.94
CA THR A 75 -12.92 14.91 -3.32
C THR A 75 -13.91 16.04 -3.56
N SER A 76 -13.48 17.30 -3.43
CA SER A 76 -14.33 18.47 -3.68
C SER A 76 -14.77 18.61 -5.14
N ARG A 77 -14.00 18.05 -6.07
CA ARG A 77 -14.37 17.97 -7.50
C ARG A 77 -15.20 16.73 -7.84
N GLY A 78 -15.58 15.94 -6.85
CA GLY A 78 -16.35 14.72 -7.08
C GLY A 78 -15.53 13.65 -7.82
N TYR A 79 -14.20 13.69 -7.75
CA TYR A 79 -13.37 12.59 -8.24
C TYR A 79 -13.74 11.33 -7.45
N ARG A 80 -13.90 10.23 -8.19
CA ARG A 80 -14.28 8.93 -7.67
C ARG A 80 -13.44 7.88 -8.34
N PHE A 81 -13.26 6.78 -7.63
CA PHE A 81 -12.49 5.65 -8.11
C PHE A 81 -13.42 4.43 -8.16
N PRO A 82 -14.31 4.36 -9.17
CA PRO A 82 -15.44 3.44 -9.15
C PRO A 82 -15.01 1.98 -9.27
N GLN A 83 -15.53 1.14 -8.38
CA GLN A 83 -15.35 -0.31 -8.41
C GLN A 83 -13.87 -0.73 -8.55
N PRO A 84 -12.99 -0.34 -7.62
CA PRO A 84 -11.59 -0.72 -7.67
C PRO A 84 -11.44 -2.24 -7.62
N VAL A 85 -10.56 -2.77 -8.47
CA VAL A 85 -10.17 -4.18 -8.47
C VAL A 85 -8.66 -4.26 -8.40
N VAL A 86 -8.14 -4.88 -7.34
CA VAL A 86 -6.71 -5.16 -7.20
C VAL A 86 -6.36 -6.39 -8.04
N GLU A 87 -5.80 -6.14 -9.22
CA GLU A 87 -5.44 -7.18 -10.18
C GLU A 87 -4.21 -7.95 -9.70
N ARG A 88 -3.20 -7.22 -9.23
CA ARG A 88 -1.91 -7.77 -8.79
C ARG A 88 -1.31 -6.98 -7.65
N ILE A 89 -0.59 -7.67 -6.78
CA ILE A 89 0.30 -7.08 -5.79
C ILE A 89 1.72 -7.55 -6.08
N ILE A 90 2.67 -6.64 -6.11
CA ILE A 90 4.10 -6.87 -6.39
C ILE A 90 4.88 -6.41 -5.15
N PRO A 91 5.47 -7.31 -4.36
CA PRO A 91 6.35 -6.92 -3.25
C PRO A 91 7.47 -6.01 -3.73
N LEU A 92 7.93 -5.08 -2.89
CA LEU A 92 8.95 -4.08 -3.27
C LEU A 92 10.21 -4.71 -3.88
N GLY A 93 10.67 -5.84 -3.34
CA GLY A 93 11.85 -6.55 -3.85
C GLY A 93 11.73 -7.05 -5.29
N ASP A 94 10.51 -7.23 -5.79
CA ASP A 94 10.20 -7.64 -7.16
C ASP A 94 9.67 -6.47 -8.02
N ALA A 95 9.49 -5.28 -7.44
CA ALA A 95 8.93 -4.12 -8.11
C ALA A 95 10.01 -3.33 -8.87
N ASP A 96 9.69 -2.95 -10.11
CA ASP A 96 10.55 -2.06 -10.91
C ASP A 96 10.15 -0.59 -10.66
N PRO A 97 11.05 0.28 -10.15
CA PRO A 97 10.79 1.71 -10.02
C PRO A 97 10.37 2.38 -11.34
N GLY A 98 10.83 1.84 -12.48
CA GLY A 98 10.44 2.30 -13.82
C GLY A 98 8.93 2.22 -14.09
N LEU A 99 8.18 1.46 -13.29
CA LEU A 99 6.71 1.47 -13.32
C LEU A 99 6.11 2.83 -12.98
N PHE A 100 6.86 3.68 -12.26
CA PHE A 100 6.46 5.04 -11.88
C PHE A 100 7.09 6.12 -12.76
N GLY A 101 8.34 5.92 -13.17
CA GLY A 101 9.04 6.70 -14.17
C GLY A 101 10.53 6.32 -14.20
N ASP A 102 11.16 6.39 -15.37
CA ASP A 102 12.60 6.08 -15.50
C ASP A 102 13.46 7.32 -15.21
N THR A 103 13.42 7.78 -13.97
CA THR A 103 14.23 8.91 -13.49
C THR A 103 15.07 8.50 -12.28
N MET A 104 16.18 9.22 -12.06
CA MET A 104 16.99 9.03 -10.86
C MET A 104 16.20 9.33 -9.59
N GLU A 105 15.30 10.31 -9.62
CA GLU A 105 14.48 10.70 -8.48
C GLU A 105 13.52 9.59 -8.04
N VAL A 106 12.85 8.93 -8.99
CA VAL A 106 11.97 7.79 -8.70
C VAL A 106 12.77 6.61 -8.12
N ARG A 107 13.95 6.32 -8.68
CA ARG A 107 14.84 5.25 -8.16
C ARG A 107 15.26 5.54 -6.72
N VAL A 108 15.73 6.76 -6.45
CA VAL A 108 16.11 7.20 -5.10
C VAL A 108 14.91 7.18 -4.15
N PHE A 109 13.70 7.49 -4.64
CA PHE A 109 12.50 7.42 -3.83
C PHE A 109 12.23 6.01 -3.32
N PHE A 110 12.28 5.02 -4.22
CA PHE A 110 12.13 3.60 -3.89
C PHE A 110 13.21 3.12 -2.92
N GLU A 111 14.46 3.55 -3.10
CA GLU A 111 15.58 3.13 -2.27
C GLU A 111 15.58 3.75 -0.86
N ARG A 112 15.11 5.00 -0.71
CA ARG A 112 15.28 5.76 0.54
C ARG A 112 14.02 5.90 1.39
N TYR A 113 12.84 5.91 0.78
CA TYR A 113 11.60 6.26 1.49
C TYR A 113 10.64 5.09 1.63
N LEU A 114 10.74 4.06 0.78
CA LEU A 114 9.88 2.89 0.88
C LEU A 114 10.45 1.88 1.89
N PRO A 115 9.64 1.44 2.87
CA PRO A 115 10.06 0.38 3.78
C PRO A 115 10.07 -1.00 3.09
N GLU A 116 10.76 -1.97 3.68
CA GLU A 116 10.97 -3.30 3.08
C GLU A 116 9.68 -4.08 2.81
N ASP A 117 8.63 -3.82 3.60
CA ASP A 117 7.31 -4.44 3.49
C ASP A 117 6.41 -3.75 2.46
N ALA A 118 6.89 -2.69 1.79
CA ALA A 118 6.13 -2.01 0.76
C ALA A 118 5.80 -2.94 -0.42
N ALA A 119 4.76 -2.59 -1.15
CA ALA A 119 4.32 -3.30 -2.34
C ALA A 119 3.64 -2.33 -3.32
N VAL A 120 3.76 -2.67 -4.61
CA VAL A 120 3.02 -2.00 -5.69
C VAL A 120 1.74 -2.79 -5.95
N ALA A 121 0.60 -2.11 -5.82
CA ALA A 121 -0.70 -2.63 -6.22
C ALA A 121 -1.03 -2.15 -7.63
N GLU A 122 -1.26 -3.09 -8.55
CA GLU A 122 -1.86 -2.81 -9.85
C GLU A 122 -3.37 -2.92 -9.74
N VAL A 123 -4.05 -1.83 -10.07
CA VAL A 123 -5.47 -1.66 -9.80
C VAL A 123 -6.17 -1.21 -11.07
N ARG A 124 -7.30 -1.84 -11.35
CA ARG A 124 -8.23 -1.39 -12.38
C ARG A 124 -9.45 -0.73 -11.73
N SER A 125 -9.91 0.36 -12.32
CA SER A 125 -11.09 1.11 -11.90
C SER A 125 -11.81 1.60 -13.15
N GLY A 126 -13.02 1.09 -13.38
CA GLY A 126 -13.65 1.12 -14.71
C GLY A 126 -12.75 0.51 -15.80
N ASP A 127 -12.49 1.30 -16.84
CA ASP A 127 -11.64 0.94 -17.98
C ASP A 127 -10.19 1.46 -17.86
N GLN A 128 -9.84 2.03 -16.71
CA GLN A 128 -8.54 2.63 -16.46
C GLN A 128 -7.68 1.76 -15.54
N GLN A 129 -6.37 1.78 -15.79
CA GLN A 129 -5.38 1.13 -14.95
C GLN A 129 -4.58 2.15 -14.14
N PHE A 130 -4.22 1.74 -12.94
CA PHE A 130 -3.52 2.56 -11.95
C PHE A 130 -2.50 1.71 -11.21
N ARG A 131 -1.50 2.38 -10.64
CA ARG A 131 -0.56 1.78 -9.71
C ARG A 131 -0.54 2.56 -8.43
N PHE A 132 -0.53 1.87 -7.30
CA PHE A 132 -0.40 2.47 -5.98
C PHE A 132 0.75 1.82 -5.24
N ILE A 133 1.43 2.59 -4.41
CA ILE A 133 2.46 2.08 -3.51
C ILE A 133 1.87 2.06 -2.11
N PHE A 134 1.91 0.91 -1.46
CA PHE A 134 1.44 0.72 -0.09
C PHE A 134 2.54 0.12 0.76
N ALA A 135 2.59 0.47 2.04
CA ALA A 135 3.35 -0.24 3.06
C ALA A 135 2.54 -0.34 4.35
N ASP A 136 2.97 -1.14 5.31
CA ASP A 136 2.29 -1.21 6.59
C ASP A 136 2.41 0.11 7.34
N SER A 137 1.37 0.39 8.12
CA SER A 137 1.39 1.55 9.02
C SER A 137 2.40 1.31 10.14
N ILE A 138 3.50 2.08 10.13
CA ILE A 138 4.31 2.28 11.33
C ILE A 138 3.42 2.98 12.38
N GLY A 139 3.00 2.25 13.41
CA GLY A 139 2.20 2.81 14.52
C GLY A 139 0.71 2.49 14.55
N GLY A 140 0.24 1.51 13.77
CA GLY A 140 -1.08 0.88 14.05
C GLY A 140 -2.29 1.71 13.63
N ARG A 141 -2.24 2.40 12.47
CA ARG A 141 -3.46 3.00 11.87
C ARG A 141 -4.41 1.88 11.41
N ARG A 142 -5.25 1.40 12.35
CA ARG A 142 -6.40 0.48 12.15
C ARG A 142 -6.12 -0.83 11.41
N GLY A 143 -4.86 -1.25 11.27
CA GLY A 143 -4.51 -2.49 10.56
C GLY A 143 -4.64 -2.39 9.03
N LEU A 144 -4.75 -1.19 8.49
CA LEU A 144 -4.77 -0.92 7.05
C LEU A 144 -3.42 -0.36 6.58
N PRO A 145 -3.04 -0.58 5.31
CA PRO A 145 -1.82 -0.03 4.78
C PRO A 145 -1.88 1.49 4.65
N VAL A 146 -0.70 2.10 4.49
CA VAL A 146 -0.50 3.52 4.19
C VAL A 146 0.00 3.65 2.76
N MET A 147 -0.56 4.62 2.04
CA MET A 147 -0.23 4.93 0.65
C MET A 147 1.00 5.84 0.58
N TYR A 148 1.99 5.41 -0.18
CA TYR A 148 3.22 6.16 -0.46
C TYR A 148 3.22 6.77 -1.86
N GLY A 149 2.30 6.35 -2.73
CA GLY A 149 2.25 6.88 -4.06
C GLY A 149 1.11 6.35 -4.90
N TRP A 150 0.87 7.05 -6.00
CA TRP A 150 -0.16 6.75 -6.99
C TRP A 150 0.36 7.18 -8.36
N LYS A 151 0.18 6.33 -9.37
CA LYS A 151 0.32 6.66 -10.79
C LYS A 151 -0.94 6.33 -11.58
N GLY A 152 -1.30 7.21 -12.49
CA GLY A 152 -2.29 6.97 -13.53
C GLY A 152 -3.40 8.02 -13.60
N PRO A 153 -4.37 7.84 -14.51
CA PRO A 153 -4.59 6.64 -15.33
C PRO A 153 -3.45 6.35 -16.31
N LEU A 154 -3.16 5.07 -16.55
CA LEU A 154 -2.14 4.56 -17.48
C LEU A 154 -2.66 4.39 -18.91
#